data_AF-A0ABD2JTM8-F1
#
_entry.id   AF-A0ABD2JTM8-F1
#
_cell.length_a   1.000
_cell.length_b   1.000
_cell.length_c   1.000
_cell.angle_alpha   90.00
_cell.angle_beta   90.00
_cell.angle_gamma   90.00
#
_symmetry.space_group_name_H-M   'P 1'
#
loop_
_entity.id
_entity.type
_entity.pdbx_description
1 polymer ?
#
loop_
_entity_poly.entity_id
_entity_poly.type
_entity_poly.pdbx_seq_one_letter_code
_entity_poly.pdbx_strand_id
1 'polypeptide(L)'
;MSSLERQSSSRSFRPSDDTDSRGSCSSLLICFSYCSSVICFPCAICLSIRVIQQYERAVIFRLGKVMREAAGPGLIFILPCIDDFRCIDMRTTSFDVPPQEVLSKDSVSVTVDAVIYFRVFDANKAVVNVENATMSTQLLGQTTLRNILGTKTLAELLSKRDQINFEMQQVLDKLTDAWGVKVERVDVKDVRLPKDMQRSMAAEAEAAREARAKVVAAEGEKKAAIALRDAAETIAGTPTALQLRYLQTLTTISAERNSTIVFPFPVDFMPFFPVKNFAAPKSKSPVRSNATSLREVKPTAKGDPSKSNAI
;
A
#
# COMPACT_ATOMS: atom_id res chain seq x y z
N MET A 1 128.19 -16.20 -21.20
CA MET A 1 128.37 -17.28 -22.19
C MET A 1 127.57 -18.47 -21.68
N SER A 2 126.63 -19.09 -22.38
CA SER A 2 126.10 -18.98 -23.74
C SER A 2 125.09 -20.14 -23.78
N SER A 3 123.84 -19.90 -24.20
CA SER A 3 123.30 -20.49 -25.45
C SER A 3 123.10 -22.02 -25.32
N LEU A 4 121.92 -22.62 -25.42
CA LEU A 4 120.79 -22.39 -26.32
C LEU A 4 119.60 -23.31 -25.94
N GLU A 5 118.42 -22.84 -26.35
CA GLU A 5 117.29 -23.63 -26.87
C GLU A 5 116.56 -24.65 -25.98
N ARG A 6 115.35 -24.23 -25.55
CA ARG A 6 114.11 -24.80 -26.12
C ARG A 6 112.94 -23.83 -25.93
N GLN A 7 112.53 -23.20 -27.03
CA GLN A 7 111.28 -22.46 -27.14
C GLN A 7 110.07 -23.40 -27.26
N SER A 8 108.90 -22.82 -26.98
CA SER A 8 107.58 -23.17 -27.52
C SER A 8 106.78 -24.25 -26.80
N SER A 9 106.21 -23.90 -25.63
CA SER A 9 104.94 -24.47 -25.16
C SER A 9 103.81 -23.50 -25.46
N SER A 10 103.15 -23.74 -26.59
CA SER A 10 101.96 -23.05 -27.06
C SER A 10 100.71 -23.81 -26.57
N ARG A 11 99.97 -23.23 -25.63
CA ARG A 11 98.54 -23.56 -25.40
C ARG A 11 97.76 -22.28 -25.09
N SER A 12 97.35 -21.60 -26.15
CA SER A 12 96.24 -20.64 -26.09
C SER A 12 94.94 -21.42 -25.84
N PHE A 13 94.30 -21.16 -24.71
CA PHE A 13 92.93 -21.58 -24.44
C PHE A 13 92.00 -20.84 -25.41
N ARG A 14 91.51 -21.54 -26.44
CA ARG A 14 90.46 -21.03 -27.33
C ARG A 14 89.11 -21.18 -26.61
N PRO A 15 88.27 -20.13 -26.51
CA PRO A 15 86.86 -20.37 -26.28
C PRO A 15 86.32 -21.07 -27.55
N SER A 16 85.64 -22.19 -27.36
CA SER A 16 84.83 -22.81 -28.41
C SER A 16 83.60 -21.93 -28.64
N ASP A 17 83.65 -21.13 -29.70
CA ASP A 17 82.46 -20.52 -30.31
C ASP A 17 81.61 -21.64 -30.93
N ASP A 18 80.73 -22.25 -30.12
CA ASP A 18 79.59 -23.02 -30.62
C ASP A 18 78.50 -22.03 -31.07
N THR A 19 78.81 -21.25 -32.09
CA THR A 19 77.89 -20.34 -32.78
C THR A 19 77.55 -20.90 -34.15
N ASP A 20 76.94 -22.08 -34.25
CA ASP A 20 76.33 -22.53 -35.52
C ASP A 20 75.36 -23.68 -35.33
N SER A 21 74.21 -23.37 -34.70
CA SER A 21 72.90 -24.05 -34.86
C SER A 21 71.79 -23.32 -34.09
N ARG A 22 71.96 -22.03 -33.77
CA ARG A 22 70.96 -21.22 -33.04
C ARG A 22 70.12 -20.32 -33.96
N GLY A 23 70.22 -20.46 -35.29
CA GLY A 23 69.90 -19.39 -36.24
C GLY A 23 68.42 -19.11 -36.54
N SER A 24 67.62 -20.09 -36.95
CA SER A 24 66.25 -19.80 -37.43
C SER A 24 65.15 -20.04 -36.39
N CYS A 25 65.24 -21.12 -35.61
CA CYS A 25 64.20 -21.46 -34.64
C CYS A 25 64.15 -20.45 -33.47
N SER A 26 65.31 -20.00 -32.98
CA SER A 26 65.36 -19.00 -31.91
C SER A 26 64.80 -17.64 -32.37
N SER A 27 65.16 -17.21 -33.59
CA SER A 27 64.68 -15.96 -34.18
C SER A 27 63.16 -16.00 -34.40
N LEU A 28 62.61 -17.11 -34.91
CA LEU A 28 61.17 -17.30 -35.06
C LEU A 28 60.41 -17.26 -33.72
N LEU A 29 60.94 -17.91 -32.66
CA LEU A 29 60.33 -17.89 -31.33
C LEU A 29 60.36 -16.49 -30.70
N ILE A 30 61.46 -15.74 -30.89
CA ILE A 30 61.58 -14.35 -30.44
C ILE A 30 60.56 -13.48 -31.18
N CYS A 31 60.44 -13.61 -32.50
CA CYS A 31 59.42 -12.91 -33.28
C CYS A 31 57.99 -13.25 -32.84
N PHE A 32 57.71 -14.51 -32.52
CA PHE A 32 56.38 -14.94 -32.04
C PHE A 32 56.06 -14.37 -30.65
N SER A 33 57.04 -14.34 -29.74
CA SER A 33 56.90 -13.74 -28.40
C SER A 33 56.66 -12.22 -28.47
N TYR A 34 57.42 -11.50 -29.31
CA TYR A 34 57.19 -10.08 -29.55
C TYR A 34 55.82 -9.84 -30.19
N CYS A 35 55.41 -10.66 -31.17
CA CYS A 35 54.11 -10.56 -31.80
C CYS A 35 52.97 -10.78 -30.78
N SER A 36 53.08 -11.80 -29.93
CA SER A 36 52.12 -12.05 -28.84
C SER A 36 52.07 -10.91 -27.82
N SER A 37 53.21 -10.29 -27.49
CA SER A 37 53.27 -9.16 -26.56
C SER A 37 52.62 -7.90 -27.16
N VAL A 38 52.90 -7.63 -28.44
CA VAL A 38 52.32 -6.50 -29.19
C VAL A 38 50.82 -6.67 -29.42
N ILE A 39 50.32 -7.90 -29.57
CA ILE A 39 48.89 -8.20 -29.70
C ILE A 39 48.18 -8.17 -28.34
N CYS A 40 48.81 -8.71 -27.29
CA CYS A 40 48.22 -8.76 -25.95
C CYS A 40 48.10 -7.37 -25.32
N PHE A 41 49.05 -6.47 -25.59
CA PHE A 41 49.09 -5.12 -25.03
C PHE A 41 47.83 -4.25 -25.33
N PRO A 42 47.40 -4.07 -26.60
CA PRO A 42 46.16 -3.33 -26.91
C PRO A 42 44.92 -4.06 -26.42
N CYS A 43 44.88 -5.40 -26.50
CA CYS A 43 43.76 -6.19 -25.96
C CYS A 43 43.60 -6.00 -24.45
N ALA A 44 44.69 -5.97 -23.69
CA ALA A 44 44.68 -5.74 -22.25
C ALA A 44 44.16 -4.34 -21.89
N ILE A 45 44.54 -3.31 -22.67
CA ILE A 45 44.04 -1.94 -22.48
C ILE A 45 42.54 -1.85 -22.76
N CYS A 46 42.06 -2.45 -23.86
CA CYS A 46 40.64 -2.47 -24.18
C CYS A 46 39.80 -3.22 -23.13
N LEU A 47 40.32 -4.31 -22.57
CA LEU A 47 39.65 -5.07 -21.50
C LEU A 47 39.61 -4.32 -20.16
N SER A 48 40.54 -3.40 -19.94
CA SER A 48 40.66 -2.64 -18.69
C SER A 48 39.65 -1.49 -18.60
N ILE A 49 39.06 -1.08 -19.73
CA ILE A 49 38.09 0.01 -19.79
C ILE A 49 36.67 -0.57 -19.67
N ARG A 50 35.96 -0.18 -18.60
CA ARG A 50 34.55 -0.55 -18.39
C ARG A 50 33.72 0.69 -18.11
N VAL A 51 32.46 0.65 -18.55
CA VAL A 51 31.48 1.71 -18.34
C VAL A 51 30.48 1.24 -17.30
N ILE A 52 30.33 2.02 -16.22
CA ILE A 52 29.32 1.79 -15.18
C ILE A 52 28.12 2.70 -15.43
N GLN A 53 26.93 2.17 -15.20
CA GLN A 53 25.67 2.90 -15.33
C GLN A 53 25.52 3.99 -14.26
N GLN A 54 24.74 5.03 -14.55
CA GLN A 54 24.57 6.18 -13.63
C GLN A 54 24.01 5.80 -12.24
N TYR A 55 23.21 4.74 -12.19
CA TYR A 55 22.55 4.25 -10.97
C TYR A 55 23.38 3.24 -10.19
N GLU A 56 24.50 2.79 -10.75
CA GLU A 56 25.39 1.81 -10.14
C GLU A 56 26.63 2.51 -9.56
N ARG A 57 27.19 1.91 -8.50
CA ARG A 57 28.54 2.23 -8.02
C ARG A 57 29.36 0.96 -7.95
N ALA A 58 30.61 1.04 -8.38
CA ALA A 58 31.53 -0.09 -8.27
C ALA A 58 32.43 0.04 -7.05
N VAL A 59 32.41 -1.01 -6.23
CA VAL A 59 33.37 -1.23 -5.16
C VAL A 59 34.53 -2.02 -5.75
N ILE A 60 35.72 -1.43 -5.75
CA ILE A 60 36.94 -2.03 -6.33
C ILE A 60 37.82 -2.54 -5.18
N PHE A 61 38.20 -3.80 -5.26
CA PHE A 61 39.14 -4.48 -4.38
C PHE A 61 40.47 -4.65 -5.12
N ARG A 62 41.50 -3.94 -4.66
CA ARG A 62 42.86 -4.08 -5.18
C ARG A 62 43.68 -4.92 -4.22
N LEU A 63 44.09 -6.12 -4.63
CA LEU A 63 44.85 -7.06 -3.78
C LEU A 63 44.17 -7.27 -2.40
N GLY A 64 42.84 -7.37 -2.38
CA GLY A 64 42.05 -7.55 -1.16
C GLY A 64 41.83 -6.30 -0.30
N LYS A 65 42.36 -5.13 -0.69
CA LYS A 65 42.06 -3.85 -0.02
C LYS A 65 40.98 -3.10 -0.80
N VAL A 66 39.94 -2.67 -0.09
CA VAL A 66 38.91 -1.79 -0.66
C VAL A 66 39.49 -0.40 -0.92
N MET A 67 39.19 0.17 -2.07
CA MET A 67 39.50 1.58 -2.34
C MET A 67 38.66 2.49 -1.44
N ARG A 68 39.25 3.61 -0.98
CA ARG A 68 38.60 4.52 -0.03
C ARG A 68 37.24 5.04 -0.53
N GLU A 69 37.13 5.28 -1.84
CA GLU A 69 35.92 5.79 -2.46
C GLU A 69 35.42 4.78 -3.48
N ALA A 70 34.10 4.53 -3.46
CA ALA A 70 33.44 3.75 -4.50
C ALA A 70 33.51 4.54 -5.81
N ALA A 71 33.89 3.86 -6.90
CA ALA A 71 34.03 4.50 -8.19
C ALA A 71 32.66 5.01 -8.66
N GLY A 72 32.63 6.29 -9.04
CA GLY A 72 31.43 6.95 -9.56
C GLY A 72 31.03 6.43 -10.95
N PRO A 73 29.85 6.83 -11.43
CA PRO A 73 29.37 6.40 -12.74
C PRO A 73 30.24 6.94 -13.87
N GLY A 74 30.35 6.18 -14.96
CA GLY A 74 31.15 6.54 -16.12
C GLY A 74 32.26 5.53 -16.43
N LEU A 75 33.30 6.02 -17.09
CA LEU A 75 34.46 5.23 -17.51
C LEU A 75 35.39 5.01 -16.33
N ILE A 76 35.56 3.75 -15.94
CA ILE A 76 36.51 3.35 -14.92
C ILE A 76 37.55 2.40 -15.51
N PHE A 77 38.75 2.51 -14.96
CA PHE A 77 39.89 1.67 -15.35
C PHE A 77 40.10 0.58 -14.30
N ILE A 78 39.89 -0.68 -14.69
CA ILE A 78 40.03 -1.86 -13.84
C ILE A 78 41.13 -2.74 -14.41
N LEU A 79 42.10 -3.15 -13.58
CA LEU A 79 43.14 -4.07 -14.02
C LEU A 79 42.63 -5.53 -13.97
N PRO A 80 42.49 -6.24 -15.09
CA PRO A 80 41.77 -7.53 -15.20
C PRO A 80 42.37 -8.72 -14.41
N CYS A 81 43.54 -8.57 -13.80
CA CYS A 81 44.20 -9.63 -13.01
C CYS A 81 44.41 -9.29 -11.53
N ILE A 82 44.26 -8.01 -11.15
CA ILE A 82 44.63 -7.50 -9.81
C ILE A 82 43.41 -6.94 -9.08
N ASP A 83 42.50 -6.34 -9.83
CA ASP A 83 41.36 -5.62 -9.31
C ASP A 83 40.09 -6.48 -9.49
N ASP A 84 39.45 -6.84 -8.38
CA ASP A 84 38.09 -7.38 -8.38
C ASP A 84 37.11 -6.23 -8.18
N PHE A 85 35.94 -6.28 -8.81
CA PHE A 85 34.92 -5.25 -8.63
C PHE A 85 33.54 -5.85 -8.40
N ARG A 86 32.72 -5.15 -7.60
CA ARG A 86 31.30 -5.45 -7.44
C ARG A 86 30.49 -4.19 -7.68
N CYS A 87 29.55 -4.26 -8.62
CA CYS A 87 28.59 -3.19 -8.88
C CYS A 87 27.38 -3.35 -7.96
N ILE A 88 26.95 -2.25 -7.35
CA ILE A 88 25.76 -2.18 -6.50
C ILE A 88 24.83 -1.10 -7.05
N ASP A 89 23.54 -1.43 -7.12
CA ASP A 89 22.51 -0.46 -7.46
C ASP A 89 22.21 0.44 -6.26
N MET A 90 22.20 1.76 -6.49
CA MET A 90 21.94 2.79 -5.49
C MET A 90 20.46 3.23 -5.47
N ARG A 91 19.62 2.67 -6.35
CA ARG A 91 18.19 2.96 -6.42
C ARG A 91 17.45 2.42 -5.21
N THR A 92 16.26 2.99 -4.98
CA THR A 92 15.31 2.44 -4.01
C THR A 92 14.79 1.11 -4.51
N THR A 93 15.05 0.07 -3.73
CA THR A 93 14.55 -1.28 -3.93
C THR A 93 13.63 -1.66 -2.78
N SER A 94 12.62 -2.48 -3.08
CA SER A 94 11.71 -3.02 -2.08
C SER A 94 11.90 -4.52 -1.95
N PHE A 95 11.80 -5.02 -0.73
CA PHE A 95 11.60 -6.45 -0.48
C PHE A 95 10.42 -6.66 0.47
N ASP A 96 9.79 -7.82 0.32
CA ASP A 96 8.70 -8.25 1.18
C ASP A 96 9.25 -8.98 2.41
N VAL A 97 8.74 -8.62 3.59
CA VAL A 97 8.96 -9.36 4.82
C VAL A 97 7.92 -10.48 4.88
N PRO A 98 8.33 -11.75 4.99
CA PRO A 98 7.39 -12.87 5.02
C PRO A 98 6.47 -12.76 6.26
N PRO A 99 5.21 -13.23 6.14
CA PRO A 99 4.22 -13.09 7.20
C PRO A 99 4.71 -13.72 8.51
N GLN A 100 4.59 -12.96 9.60
CA GLN A 100 4.99 -13.39 10.94
C GLN A 100 3.75 -13.60 11.81
N GLU A 101 3.67 -14.75 12.47
CA GLU A 101 2.67 -15.02 13.51
C GLU A 101 3.22 -14.55 14.87
N VAL A 102 2.54 -13.60 15.49
CA VAL A 102 2.96 -12.95 16.73
C VAL A 102 1.78 -12.75 17.66
N LEU A 103 2.02 -12.87 18.97
CA LEU A 103 1.05 -12.51 20.00
C LEU A 103 1.15 -11.01 20.28
N SER A 104 0.05 -10.27 20.11
CA SER A 104 -0.01 -8.86 20.47
C SER A 104 -0.02 -8.66 21.99
N LYS A 105 0.07 -7.41 22.45
CA LYS A 105 0.00 -7.05 23.88
C LYS A 105 -1.29 -7.54 24.55
N ASP A 106 -2.38 -7.67 23.79
CA ASP A 106 -3.69 -8.11 24.29
C ASP A 106 -3.86 -9.63 24.23
N SER A 107 -2.77 -10.38 24.05
CA SER A 107 -2.78 -11.84 23.92
C SER A 107 -3.60 -12.35 22.74
N VAL A 108 -3.65 -11.59 21.64
CA VAL A 108 -4.30 -11.99 20.39
C VAL A 108 -3.27 -12.43 19.37
N SER A 109 -3.42 -13.63 18.82
CA SER A 109 -2.59 -14.12 17.72
C SER A 109 -2.94 -13.36 16.44
N VAL A 110 -1.95 -12.66 15.88
CA VAL A 110 -2.07 -11.94 14.61
C VAL A 110 -0.97 -12.38 13.66
N THR A 111 -1.30 -12.45 12.38
CA THR A 111 -0.34 -12.69 11.30
C THR A 111 -0.18 -11.41 10.50
N VAL A 112 1.04 -10.89 10.43
CA VAL A 112 1.32 -9.58 9.81
C VAL A 112 2.46 -9.70 8.81
N ASP A 113 2.27 -9.12 7.63
CA ASP A 113 3.31 -8.91 6.63
C ASP A 113 3.60 -7.41 6.42
N ALA A 114 4.77 -7.11 5.88
CA ALA A 114 5.23 -5.74 5.67
C ALA A 114 6.16 -5.66 4.46
N VAL A 115 6.28 -4.46 3.88
CA VAL A 115 7.19 -4.15 2.77
C VAL A 115 8.15 -3.06 3.23
N ILE A 116 9.45 -3.26 2.97
CA ILE A 116 10.49 -2.30 3.34
C ILE A 116 11.08 -1.71 2.07
N TYR A 117 11.05 -0.38 1.96
CA TYR A 117 11.68 0.40 0.91
C TYR A 117 13.00 0.95 1.44
N PHE A 118 14.10 0.56 0.80
CA PHE A 118 15.44 0.96 1.21
C PHE A 118 16.28 1.26 -0.02
N ARG A 119 17.36 2.01 0.19
CA ARG A 119 18.41 2.21 -0.82
C ARG A 119 19.77 2.14 -0.18
N VAL A 120 20.75 1.70 -0.94
CA VAL A 120 22.16 1.79 -0.54
C VAL A 120 22.60 3.25 -0.70
N PHE A 121 23.19 3.84 0.33
CA PHE A 121 23.79 5.18 0.24
C PHE A 121 25.31 5.13 0.21
N ASP A 122 25.93 4.08 0.78
CA ASP A 122 27.37 3.84 0.77
C ASP A 122 27.66 2.41 0.32
N ALA A 123 28.11 2.27 -0.92
CA ALA A 123 28.42 0.98 -1.53
C ALA A 123 29.59 0.27 -0.84
N ASN A 124 30.58 1.00 -0.33
CA ASN A 124 31.74 0.39 0.33
C ASN A 124 31.31 -0.31 1.62
N LYS A 125 30.50 0.36 2.45
CA LYS A 125 29.96 -0.24 3.69
C LYS A 125 29.06 -1.43 3.39
N ALA A 126 28.24 -1.35 2.35
CA ALA A 126 27.30 -2.41 1.99
C ALA A 126 27.96 -3.73 1.58
N VAL A 127 29.17 -3.70 1.01
CA VAL A 127 29.93 -4.93 0.66
C VAL A 127 30.87 -5.36 1.77
N VAL A 128 31.48 -4.42 2.49
CA VAL A 128 32.54 -4.74 3.46
C VAL A 128 31.98 -5.15 4.82
N ASN A 129 30.91 -4.51 5.27
CA ASN A 129 30.42 -4.70 6.64
C ASN A 129 29.43 -5.86 6.78
N VAL A 130 28.85 -6.34 5.68
CA VAL A 130 27.90 -7.44 5.68
C VAL A 130 27.99 -8.22 4.36
N GLU A 131 27.82 -9.55 4.42
CA GLU A 131 27.93 -10.42 3.24
C GLU A 131 26.84 -10.10 2.20
N ASN A 132 25.58 -10.01 2.66
CA ASN A 132 24.41 -9.73 1.83
C ASN A 132 23.50 -8.69 2.52
N ALA A 133 23.67 -7.41 2.18
CA ALA A 133 22.92 -6.30 2.78
C ALA A 133 21.40 -6.47 2.69
N THR A 134 20.90 -6.93 1.55
CA THR A 134 19.46 -7.17 1.33
C THR A 134 18.92 -8.25 2.27
N MET A 135 19.60 -9.39 2.36
CA MET A 135 19.16 -10.53 3.18
C MET A 135 19.25 -10.21 4.67
N SER A 136 20.35 -9.60 5.12
CA SER A 136 20.52 -9.18 6.50
C SER A 136 19.47 -8.15 6.93
N THR A 137 19.14 -7.20 6.05
CA THR A 137 18.07 -6.21 6.29
C THR A 137 16.70 -6.87 6.35
N GLN A 138 16.43 -7.90 5.53
CA GLN A 138 15.18 -8.65 5.58
C GLN A 138 15.00 -9.40 6.91
N LEU A 139 16.04 -10.08 7.39
CA LEU A 139 16.03 -10.77 8.69
C LEU A 139 15.86 -9.80 9.86
N LEU A 140 16.52 -8.65 9.78
CA LEU A 140 16.37 -7.58 10.76
C LEU A 140 14.94 -7.01 10.73
N GLY A 141 14.36 -6.84 9.54
CA GLY A 141 12.97 -6.47 9.32
C GLY A 141 11.99 -7.43 10.01
N GLN A 142 12.21 -8.75 9.88
CA GLN A 142 11.37 -9.75 10.56
C GLN A 142 11.44 -9.63 12.09
N THR A 143 12.65 -9.46 12.63
CA THR A 143 12.88 -9.39 14.08
C THR A 143 12.30 -8.09 14.67
N THR A 144 12.51 -6.96 13.98
CA THR A 144 11.96 -5.66 14.40
C THR A 144 10.44 -5.62 14.30
N LEU A 145 9.86 -6.16 13.22
CA LEU A 145 8.42 -6.31 13.07
C LEU A 145 7.84 -7.10 14.25
N ARG A 146 8.42 -8.28 14.56
CA ARG A 146 7.97 -9.10 15.69
C ARG A 146 8.04 -8.35 17.02
N ASN A 147 9.14 -7.66 17.30
CA ASN A 147 9.33 -6.92 18.55
C ASN A 147 8.33 -5.78 18.70
N ILE A 148 8.11 -4.98 17.65
CA ILE A 148 7.17 -3.85 17.70
C ILE A 148 5.74 -4.36 17.85
N LEU A 149 5.33 -5.36 17.05
CA LEU A 149 3.98 -5.93 17.12
C LEU A 149 3.64 -6.50 18.50
N GLY A 150 4.61 -7.11 19.20
CA GLY A 150 4.41 -7.62 20.56
C GLY A 150 4.17 -6.55 21.61
N THR A 151 4.59 -5.30 21.36
CA THR A 151 4.39 -4.18 22.29
C THR A 151 3.08 -3.41 22.05
N LYS A 152 2.44 -3.61 20.89
CA LYS A 152 1.23 -2.89 20.48
C LYS A 152 -0.04 -3.70 20.73
N THR A 153 -1.13 -2.98 20.96
CA THR A 153 -2.47 -3.55 21.12
C THR A 153 -3.12 -3.81 19.76
N LEU A 154 -4.09 -4.73 19.68
CA LEU A 154 -4.78 -5.05 18.42
C LEU A 154 -5.44 -3.80 17.79
N ALA A 155 -6.06 -2.96 18.62
CA ALA A 155 -6.71 -1.74 18.16
C ALA A 155 -5.73 -0.75 17.51
N GLU A 156 -4.51 -0.66 18.03
CA GLU A 156 -3.44 0.17 17.46
C GLU A 156 -2.92 -0.39 16.14
N LEU A 157 -2.78 -1.71 16.03
CA LEU A 157 -2.38 -2.37 14.77
C LEU A 157 -3.39 -2.11 13.64
N LEU A 158 -4.68 -2.00 13.97
CA LEU A 158 -5.74 -1.74 13.00
C LEU A 158 -5.91 -0.24 12.69
N SER A 159 -5.79 0.64 13.69
CA SER A 159 -6.16 2.06 13.57
C SER A 159 -4.97 3.00 13.36
N LYS A 160 -3.78 2.68 13.88
CA LYS A 160 -2.61 3.58 13.93
C LYS A 160 -1.43 3.03 13.14
N ARG A 161 -1.67 2.58 11.91
CA ARG A 161 -0.64 1.99 11.04
C ARG A 161 0.52 2.94 10.74
N ASP A 162 0.22 4.22 10.51
CA ASP A 162 1.25 5.23 10.21
C ASP A 162 2.27 5.40 11.35
N GLN A 163 1.80 5.30 12.60
CA GLN A 163 2.67 5.41 13.76
C GLN A 163 3.61 4.20 13.87
N ILE A 164 3.11 3.01 13.56
CA ILE A 164 3.90 1.76 13.56
C ILE A 164 4.93 1.79 12.42
N ASN A 165 4.51 2.24 11.22
CA ASN A 165 5.39 2.40 10.06
C ASN A 165 6.56 3.32 10.38
N PHE A 166 6.29 4.47 11.00
CA PHE A 166 7.32 5.43 11.40
C PHE A 166 8.25 4.90 12.48
N GLU A 167 7.71 4.25 13.52
CA GLU A 167 8.51 3.64 14.59
C GLU A 167 9.43 2.54 14.04
N MET A 168 8.92 1.68 13.17
CA MET A 168 9.68 0.62 12.53
C MET A 168 10.77 1.18 11.60
N GLN A 169 10.45 2.22 10.82
CA GLN A 169 11.43 2.93 9.99
C GLN A 169 12.58 3.46 10.85
N GLN A 170 12.29 4.15 11.96
CA GLN A 170 13.33 4.73 12.81
C GLN A 170 14.25 3.68 13.43
N VAL A 171 13.70 2.54 13.85
CA VAL A 171 14.49 1.46 14.44
C VAL A 171 15.36 0.80 13.37
N LEU A 172 14.80 0.53 12.19
CA LEU A 172 15.54 -0.10 11.10
C LEU A 172 16.65 0.80 10.57
N ASP A 173 16.36 2.08 10.29
CA ASP A 173 17.34 3.02 9.73
C ASP A 173 18.59 3.13 10.62
N LYS A 174 18.39 3.26 11.94
CA LYS A 174 19.49 3.32 12.93
C LYS A 174 20.39 2.08 12.93
N LEU A 175 19.81 0.90 12.70
CA LEU A 175 20.55 -0.36 12.71
C LEU A 175 21.21 -0.64 11.36
N THR A 176 20.57 -0.24 10.25
CA THR A 176 21.07 -0.46 8.88
C THR A 176 22.12 0.56 8.44
N ASP A 177 22.24 1.69 9.13
CA ASP A 177 23.26 2.72 8.90
C ASP A 177 24.69 2.14 8.94
N ALA A 178 24.94 1.17 9.83
CA ALA A 178 26.23 0.48 9.92
C ALA A 178 26.58 -0.31 8.65
N TRP A 179 25.57 -0.72 7.88
CA TRP A 179 25.72 -1.45 6.62
C TRP A 179 25.69 -0.53 5.39
N GLY A 180 25.58 0.79 5.56
CA GLY A 180 25.49 1.71 4.42
C GLY A 180 24.14 1.68 3.70
N VAL A 181 23.10 1.17 4.37
CA VAL A 181 21.73 1.07 3.85
C VAL A 181 20.83 2.06 4.59
N LYS A 182 20.08 2.85 3.82
CA LYS A 182 19.09 3.80 4.34
C LYS A 182 17.69 3.30 4.08
N VAL A 183 16.84 3.29 5.11
CA VAL A 183 15.44 2.88 5.00
C VAL A 183 14.55 4.10 4.76
N GLU A 184 13.92 4.17 3.59
CA GLU A 184 13.12 5.33 3.18
C GLU A 184 11.70 5.27 3.72
N ARG A 185 11.10 4.07 3.70
CA ARG A 185 9.74 3.84 4.20
C ARG A 185 9.53 2.37 4.55
N VAL A 186 8.68 2.12 5.54
CA VAL A 186 8.16 0.80 5.86
C VAL A 186 6.65 0.86 5.81
N ASP A 187 6.04 -0.07 5.09
CA ASP A 187 4.58 -0.16 4.97
C ASP A 187 4.12 -1.52 5.50
N VAL A 188 3.37 -1.53 6.61
CA VAL A 188 2.65 -2.72 7.07
C VAL A 188 1.50 -3.00 6.09
N LYS A 189 1.46 -4.22 5.55
CA LYS A 189 0.55 -4.60 4.46
C LYS A 189 -0.79 -5.11 5.00
N ASP A 190 -0.87 -6.38 5.38
CA ASP A 190 -2.08 -7.01 5.90
C ASP A 190 -1.90 -7.46 7.36
N VAL A 191 -2.93 -7.24 8.19
CA VAL A 191 -3.04 -7.82 9.53
C VAL A 191 -4.18 -8.83 9.49
N ARG A 192 -3.83 -10.12 9.57
CA ARG A 192 -4.76 -11.24 9.48
C ARG A 192 -4.97 -11.84 10.87
N LEU A 193 -6.24 -11.95 11.26
CA LEU A 193 -6.67 -12.61 12.48
C LEU A 193 -7.18 -14.02 12.18
N PRO A 194 -7.19 -14.93 13.17
CA PRO A 194 -7.90 -16.20 13.05
C PRO A 194 -9.37 -15.99 12.64
N LYS A 195 -9.86 -16.83 11.72
CA LYS A 195 -11.20 -16.68 11.11
C LYS A 195 -12.33 -16.63 12.15
N ASP A 196 -12.19 -17.39 13.24
CA ASP A 196 -13.21 -17.47 14.29
C ASP A 196 -13.32 -16.14 15.05
N MET A 197 -12.18 -15.55 15.41
CA MET A 197 -12.15 -14.24 16.09
C MET A 197 -12.62 -13.12 15.16
N GLN A 198 -12.21 -13.15 13.88
CA GLN A 198 -12.63 -12.15 12.90
C GLN A 198 -14.16 -12.09 12.74
N ARG A 199 -14.83 -13.26 12.75
CA ARG A 199 -16.30 -13.34 12.69
C ARG A 199 -16.95 -12.77 13.94
N SER A 200 -16.49 -13.15 15.13
CA SER A 200 -17.03 -12.64 16.39
C SER A 200 -16.85 -11.13 16.54
N MET A 201 -15.66 -10.62 16.19
CA MET A 201 -15.37 -9.18 16.24
C MET A 201 -16.19 -8.40 15.21
N ALA A 202 -16.42 -8.96 14.01
CA ALA A 202 -17.29 -8.34 13.01
C ALA A 202 -18.75 -8.25 13.51
N ALA A 203 -19.27 -9.32 14.12
CA ALA A 203 -20.61 -9.34 14.69
C ALA A 203 -20.76 -8.35 15.86
N GLU A 204 -19.75 -8.27 16.75
CA GLU A 204 -19.73 -7.29 17.84
C GLU A 204 -19.66 -5.85 17.33
N ALA A 205 -18.82 -5.59 16.33
CA ALA A 205 -18.69 -4.27 15.72
C ALA A 205 -19.97 -3.83 15.00
N GLU A 206 -20.67 -4.75 14.34
CA GLU A 206 -21.97 -4.50 13.70
C GLU A 206 -23.04 -4.15 14.75
N ALA A 207 -23.18 -4.96 15.81
CA ALA A 207 -24.10 -4.68 16.90
C ALA A 207 -23.81 -3.33 17.59
N ALA A 208 -22.54 -3.02 17.84
CA ALA A 208 -22.14 -1.74 18.42
C ALA A 208 -22.43 -0.55 17.49
N ARG A 209 -22.25 -0.74 16.18
CA ARG A 209 -22.56 0.28 15.16
C ARG A 209 -24.06 0.52 15.05
N GLU A 210 -24.88 -0.52 15.07
CA GLU A 210 -26.34 -0.41 15.08
C GLU A 210 -26.85 0.28 16.36
N ALA A 211 -26.33 -0.10 17.53
CA ALA A 211 -26.68 0.52 18.79
C ALA A 211 -26.34 2.02 18.78
N ARG A 212 -25.15 2.39 18.31
CA ARG A 212 -24.73 3.79 18.15
C ARG A 212 -25.61 4.54 17.16
N ALA A 213 -25.95 3.92 16.02
CA ALA A 213 -26.83 4.53 15.03
C ALA A 213 -28.22 4.85 15.62
N LYS A 214 -28.79 3.95 16.43
CA LYS A 214 -30.08 4.17 17.13
C LYS A 214 -30.01 5.33 18.12
N VAL A 215 -28.94 5.44 18.90
CA VAL A 215 -28.74 6.55 19.84
C VAL A 215 -28.64 7.87 19.09
N VAL A 216 -27.82 7.92 18.02
CA VAL A 216 -27.68 9.13 17.20
C VAL A 216 -29.00 9.53 16.53
N ALA A 217 -29.80 8.57 16.06
CA ALA A 217 -31.12 8.82 15.50
C ALA A 217 -32.08 9.41 16.56
N ALA A 218 -32.16 8.81 17.75
CA ALA A 218 -33.01 9.30 18.83
C ALA A 218 -32.58 10.70 19.32
N GLU A 219 -31.27 10.96 19.42
CA GLU A 219 -30.75 12.29 19.73
C GLU A 219 -31.07 13.31 18.63
N GLY A 220 -30.97 12.88 17.37
CA GLY A 220 -31.37 13.66 16.20
C GLY A 220 -32.85 14.04 16.24
N GLU A 221 -33.73 13.08 16.52
CA GLU A 221 -35.18 13.30 16.67
C GLU A 221 -35.49 14.26 17.82
N LYS A 222 -34.83 14.11 18.97
CA LYS A 222 -34.99 15.03 20.10
C LYS A 222 -34.57 16.45 19.74
N LYS A 223 -33.41 16.62 19.09
CA LYS A 223 -32.92 17.94 18.63
C LYS A 223 -33.87 18.55 17.61
N ALA A 224 -34.37 17.76 16.66
CA ALA A 224 -35.35 18.20 15.67
C ALA A 224 -36.68 18.64 16.34
N ALA A 225 -37.18 17.88 17.31
CA ALA A 225 -38.41 18.21 18.02
C ALA A 225 -38.30 19.52 18.81
N ILE A 226 -37.15 19.77 19.46
CA ILE A 226 -36.89 21.05 20.14
C ILE A 226 -36.91 22.21 19.14
N ALA A 227 -36.17 22.09 18.03
CA ALA A 227 -36.13 23.12 17.01
C ALA A 227 -37.52 23.40 16.40
N LEU A 228 -38.32 22.36 16.15
CA LEU A 228 -39.69 22.49 15.65
C LEU A 228 -40.63 23.16 16.66
N ARG A 229 -40.49 22.84 17.95
CA ARG A 229 -41.26 23.49 19.02
C ARG A 229 -40.95 24.98 19.09
N ASP A 230 -39.67 25.34 19.09
CA ASP A 230 -39.24 26.74 19.17
C ASP A 230 -39.70 27.53 17.91
N ALA A 231 -39.66 26.89 16.74
CA ALA A 231 -40.24 27.43 15.51
C ALA A 231 -41.77 27.58 15.59
N ALA A 232 -42.48 26.65 16.22
CA ALA A 232 -43.93 26.74 16.39
C ALA A 232 -44.33 27.86 17.35
N GLU A 233 -43.60 28.05 18.45
CA GLU A 233 -43.83 29.11 19.43
C GLU A 233 -43.61 30.50 18.82
N THR A 234 -42.52 30.68 18.06
CA THR A 234 -42.26 31.93 17.33
C THR A 234 -43.32 32.24 16.27
N ILE A 235 -43.81 31.22 15.56
CA ILE A 235 -44.90 31.35 14.59
C ILE A 235 -46.23 31.69 15.28
N ALA A 236 -46.54 31.07 16.42
CA ALA A 236 -47.74 31.36 17.20
C ALA A 236 -47.76 32.81 17.72
N GLY A 237 -46.59 33.34 18.08
CA GLY A 237 -46.44 34.74 18.50
C GLY A 237 -46.64 35.76 17.36
N THR A 238 -46.56 35.35 16.09
CA THR A 238 -46.68 36.24 14.93
C THR A 238 -47.67 35.68 13.89
N PRO A 239 -48.96 36.08 13.90
CA PRO A 239 -49.97 35.50 13.01
C PRO A 239 -49.66 35.65 11.51
N THR A 240 -48.93 36.71 11.12
CA THR A 240 -48.45 36.91 9.74
C THR A 240 -47.46 35.83 9.27
N ALA A 241 -46.72 35.19 10.19
CA ALA A 241 -45.75 34.15 9.86
C ALA A 241 -46.44 32.86 9.36
N LEU A 242 -47.60 32.49 9.92
CA LEU A 242 -48.41 31.38 9.41
C LEU A 242 -48.87 31.63 7.97
N GLN A 243 -49.27 32.87 7.68
CA GLN A 243 -49.75 33.25 6.35
C GLN A 243 -48.62 33.20 5.30
N LEU A 244 -47.42 33.68 5.64
CA LEU A 244 -46.24 33.56 4.79
C LEU A 244 -45.83 32.11 4.58
N ARG A 245 -45.85 31.28 5.64
CA ARG A 245 -45.54 29.85 5.50
C ARG A 245 -46.57 29.14 4.64
N TYR A 246 -47.86 29.47 4.76
CA TYR A 246 -48.92 28.96 3.88
C TYR A 246 -48.65 29.30 2.41
N LEU A 247 -48.27 30.55 2.10
CA LEU A 247 -47.89 30.95 0.75
C LEU A 247 -46.64 30.22 0.24
N GLN A 248 -45.64 29.97 1.08
CA GLN A 248 -44.46 29.17 0.72
C GLN A 248 -44.80 27.69 0.48
N THR A 249 -45.73 27.12 1.25
CA THR A 249 -46.22 25.76 1.00
C THR A 249 -46.95 25.68 -0.34
N LEU A 250 -47.69 26.73 -0.72
CA LEU A 250 -48.33 26.82 -2.02
C LEU A 250 -47.33 26.86 -3.17
N THR A 251 -46.21 27.59 -3.03
CA THR A 251 -45.19 27.65 -4.08
C THR A 251 -44.44 26.31 -4.23
N THR A 252 -44.21 25.59 -3.12
CA THR A 252 -43.61 24.25 -3.16
C THR A 252 -44.55 23.20 -3.78
N ILE A 253 -45.83 23.21 -3.40
CA ILE A 253 -46.85 22.34 -4.01
C ILE A 253 -47.05 22.67 -5.50
N SER A 254 -46.95 23.94 -5.89
CA SER A 254 -47.03 24.36 -7.29
C SER A 254 -45.79 23.96 -8.12
N ALA A 255 -44.65 23.70 -7.46
CA ALA A 255 -43.41 23.29 -8.13
C ALA A 255 -43.36 21.78 -8.40
N GLU A 256 -43.91 20.95 -7.50
CA GLU A 256 -44.18 19.54 -7.77
C GLU A 256 -45.41 19.43 -8.69
N ARG A 257 -45.21 19.08 -9.97
CA ARG A 257 -46.23 19.08 -11.04
C ARG A 257 -47.49 18.22 -10.76
N ASN A 258 -48.39 18.67 -9.89
CA ASN A 258 -49.69 18.03 -9.61
C ASN A 258 -50.83 18.85 -10.21
N SER A 259 -51.64 18.24 -11.08
CA SER A 259 -52.67 18.90 -11.92
C SER A 259 -54.00 19.19 -11.22
N THR A 260 -54.10 18.98 -9.91
CA THR A 260 -55.33 19.28 -9.14
C THR A 260 -54.94 19.71 -7.73
N ILE A 261 -55.10 21.01 -7.45
CA ILE A 261 -54.80 21.62 -6.15
C ILE A 261 -56.11 21.69 -5.37
N VAL A 262 -56.27 20.84 -4.34
CA VAL A 262 -57.40 20.92 -3.41
C VAL A 262 -57.09 21.99 -2.37
N PHE A 263 -57.94 23.01 -2.28
CA PHE A 263 -57.71 24.21 -1.49
C PHE A 263 -58.51 24.19 -0.17
N PRO A 264 -57.88 23.92 0.98
CA PRO A 264 -58.52 24.10 2.27
C PRO A 264 -58.45 25.58 2.67
N PHE A 265 -59.58 26.28 2.60
CA PHE A 265 -59.67 27.67 3.06
C PHE A 265 -60.05 27.74 4.55
N PRO A 266 -59.26 28.44 5.41
CA PRO A 266 -59.57 28.58 6.82
C PRO A 266 -60.83 29.44 7.03
N VAL A 267 -61.80 28.92 7.79
CA VAL A 267 -63.06 29.61 8.10
C VAL A 267 -62.89 30.85 9.00
N ASP A 268 -61.72 31.04 9.60
CA ASP A 268 -61.42 32.18 10.47
C ASP A 268 -61.34 33.52 9.70
N PHE A 269 -61.21 33.48 8.36
CA PHE A 269 -61.30 34.64 7.48
C PHE A 269 -62.74 35.01 7.06
N MET A 270 -63.76 34.27 7.54
CA MET A 270 -65.16 34.43 7.11
C MET A 270 -66.02 35.49 7.85
N PRO A 271 -65.60 36.28 8.87
CA PRO A 271 -66.54 37.22 9.49
C PRO A 271 -66.91 38.45 8.63
N PHE A 272 -66.45 38.57 7.38
CA PHE A 272 -66.67 39.76 6.54
C PHE A 272 -67.76 39.63 5.45
N PHE A 273 -68.50 38.50 5.34
CA PHE A 273 -69.60 38.39 4.37
C PHE A 273 -70.94 38.08 5.05
N PRO A 274 -71.87 39.05 5.18
CA PRO A 274 -73.24 38.76 5.59
C PRO A 274 -73.95 37.99 4.48
N VAL A 275 -74.27 36.72 4.74
CA VAL A 275 -75.00 35.85 3.80
C VAL A 275 -76.47 36.29 3.73
N LYS A 276 -76.89 36.80 2.57
CA LYS A 276 -78.30 37.05 2.25
C LYS A 276 -78.89 35.81 1.57
N ASN A 277 -79.91 35.21 2.20
CA ASN A 277 -80.62 34.02 1.74
C ASN A 277 -81.07 34.12 0.26
N PHE A 278 -80.74 33.10 -0.54
CA PHE A 278 -81.36 32.86 -1.83
C PHE A 278 -82.09 31.51 -1.82
N ALA A 279 -83.39 31.55 -2.08
CA ALA A 279 -84.30 30.41 -2.08
C ALA A 279 -84.13 29.53 -3.33
N ALA A 280 -84.27 28.21 -3.16
CA ALA A 280 -84.25 27.22 -4.24
C ALA A 280 -85.67 26.94 -4.78
N PRO A 281 -85.87 26.73 -6.10
CA PRO A 281 -87.16 26.32 -6.65
C PRO A 281 -87.33 24.79 -6.73
N LYS A 282 -88.56 24.32 -6.50
CA LYS A 282 -89.02 22.92 -6.57
C LYS A 282 -89.40 22.51 -8.00
N SER A 283 -89.21 21.23 -8.35
CA SER A 283 -89.91 20.53 -9.46
C SER A 283 -89.84 18.99 -9.25
N LYS A 284 -90.89 18.39 -8.67
CA LYS A 284 -91.88 17.45 -9.27
C LYS A 284 -91.43 15.97 -9.44
N SER A 285 -92.03 15.10 -8.61
CA SER A 285 -92.22 13.63 -8.76
C SER A 285 -93.37 13.34 -9.76
N PRO A 286 -93.68 12.09 -10.25
CA PRO A 286 -93.86 10.81 -9.52
C PRO A 286 -93.32 9.56 -10.29
N VAL A 287 -93.32 8.32 -9.77
CA VAL A 287 -94.43 7.33 -9.74
C VAL A 287 -93.98 6.07 -8.98
N ARG A 288 -94.95 5.37 -8.39
CA ARG A 288 -94.91 4.35 -7.35
C ARG A 288 -95.11 2.91 -7.89
N SER A 289 -94.61 1.94 -7.11
CA SER A 289 -95.02 0.54 -6.88
C SER A 289 -94.88 -0.55 -7.96
N ASN A 290 -94.22 -1.67 -7.59
CA ASN A 290 -94.82 -2.97 -7.20
C ASN A 290 -93.68 -3.93 -6.75
N ALA A 291 -93.66 -4.42 -5.50
CA ALA A 291 -94.25 -5.66 -4.98
C ALA A 291 -93.49 -6.98 -5.34
N THR A 292 -92.82 -7.52 -4.32
CA THR A 292 -92.77 -8.94 -3.90
C THR A 292 -92.22 -10.04 -4.83
N SER A 293 -91.09 -10.66 -4.45
CA SER A 293 -90.98 -12.14 -4.29
C SER A 293 -89.75 -12.55 -3.44
N LEU A 294 -89.91 -13.67 -2.74
CA LEU A 294 -89.10 -14.26 -1.68
C LEU A 294 -87.95 -15.14 -2.23
N ARG A 295 -86.84 -15.28 -1.48
CA ARG A 295 -86.46 -16.55 -0.77
C ARG A 295 -85.08 -16.49 -0.09
N GLU A 296 -85.04 -17.22 1.03
CA GLU A 296 -83.95 -17.54 1.96
C GLU A 296 -82.75 -18.30 1.32
N VAL A 297 -81.57 -18.32 1.97
CA VAL A 297 -81.04 -19.46 2.77
C VAL A 297 -79.67 -19.13 3.40
N LYS A 298 -79.50 -19.71 4.59
CA LYS A 298 -78.55 -19.66 5.72
C LYS A 298 -77.06 -20.05 5.43
N PRO A 299 -76.09 -19.69 6.31
CA PRO A 299 -74.68 -20.09 6.21
C PRO A 299 -74.38 -21.45 6.85
N THR A 300 -73.33 -22.15 6.38
CA THR A 300 -72.84 -23.41 6.98
C THR A 300 -71.39 -23.28 7.46
N ALA A 301 -71.15 -23.80 8.65
CA ALA A 301 -69.85 -23.90 9.31
C ALA A 301 -69.44 -25.37 9.49
N LYS A 302 -68.13 -25.62 9.40
CA LYS A 302 -67.28 -26.47 10.27
C LYS A 302 -67.33 -28.01 10.21
N GLY A 303 -66.11 -28.58 10.25
CA GLY A 303 -65.74 -29.91 10.78
C GLY A 303 -65.79 -31.04 9.75
N ASP A 304 -64.92 -32.05 9.71
CA ASP A 304 -64.01 -32.60 10.73
C ASP A 304 -63.19 -33.77 10.07
N PRO A 305 -62.43 -34.68 10.74
CA PRO A 305 -60.97 -34.64 10.70
C PRO A 305 -60.29 -35.99 10.30
N SER A 306 -58.95 -35.98 10.36
CA SER A 306 -58.10 -37.06 10.89
C SER A 306 -57.25 -37.93 9.92
N LYS A 307 -55.96 -37.96 10.30
CA LYS A 307 -54.94 -39.03 10.22
C LYS A 307 -54.09 -39.23 8.94
N SER A 308 -52.78 -39.09 9.18
CA SER A 308 -51.73 -40.13 9.02
C SER A 308 -50.62 -39.84 7.99
N ASN A 309 -49.41 -39.65 8.54
CA ASN A 309 -48.08 -40.06 8.06
C ASN A 309 -47.78 -40.12 6.55
N ALA A 310 -46.68 -39.50 6.11
CA ALA A 310 -45.36 -40.17 6.03
C ALA A 310 -44.32 -39.32 5.26
N ILE A 311 -43.07 -39.40 5.75
CA ILE A 311 -41.75 -39.03 5.17
C ILE A 311 -41.40 -37.54 5.16
#